data_AF-A0A954CKS1-F1
#
_entry.id   AF-A0A954CKS1-F1
#
_cell.length_a   1.000
_cell.length_b   1.000
_cell.length_c   1.000
_cell.angle_alpha   90.00
_cell.angle_beta   90.00
_cell.angle_gamma   90.00
#
_symmetry.space_group_name_H-M   'P 1'
#
loop_
_entity.id
_entity.type
_entity.pdbx_description
1 polymer ?
#
loop_
_entity_poly.entity_id
_entity_poly.type
_entity_poly.pdbx_seq_one_letter_code
_entity_poly.pdbx_strand_id
1 'polypeptide(L)'
;MSETQQFEVLFGRIALACGYCDEDELMKAIDVQRRSDEHRHLGRVMIDLGVLGEDELLTVLAIQRENRAREELSYPVRQMGAMLGALAVQRGWCKRNDVLECIEEQARLQKLSLYFRLGEVMVSRGKLTNDQVSALLNEQKIRILGCPDCFSQYNVQGYAEDEVVNCPNCGVPLIVPKSVQNVRVAGTLKRQAH
;
A
#
# COMPACT_ATOMS: atom_id res chain seq x y z
N MET A 1 16.34 0.03 18.05
CA MET A 1 15.04 -0.57 18.43
C MET A 1 15.00 -1.96 17.80
N SER A 2 14.52 -2.98 18.52
CA SER A 2 14.41 -4.34 17.95
C SER A 2 13.28 -4.43 16.93
N GLU A 3 13.35 -5.36 15.99
CA GLU A 3 12.30 -5.59 14.98
C GLU A 3 10.94 -5.85 15.64
N THR A 4 10.94 -6.58 16.75
CA THR A 4 9.77 -6.82 17.60
C THR A 4 9.17 -5.51 18.13
N GLN A 5 9.98 -4.60 18.67
CA GLN A 5 9.46 -3.32 19.18
C GLN A 5 8.83 -2.46 18.09
N GLN A 6 9.36 -2.49 16.86
CA GLN A 6 8.78 -1.77 15.74
C GLN A 6 7.44 -2.38 15.29
N PHE A 7 7.33 -3.70 15.35
CA PHE A 7 6.11 -4.46 15.05
C PHE A 7 4.97 -4.12 16.01
N GLU A 8 5.27 -4.06 17.31
CA GLU A 8 4.29 -3.76 18.37
C GLU A 8 3.79 -2.31 18.30
N VAL A 9 4.66 -1.34 17.94
CA VAL A 9 4.28 0.07 17.74
C VAL A 9 3.33 0.22 16.54
N LEU A 10 3.59 -0.46 15.43
CA LEU A 10 2.73 -0.40 14.25
C LEU A 10 1.35 -1.01 14.54
N PHE A 11 1.30 -2.13 15.26
CA PHE A 11 0.07 -2.79 15.66
C PHE A 11 -0.86 -1.83 16.44
N GLY A 12 -0.34 -1.21 17.51
CA GLY A 12 -1.13 -0.32 18.36
C GLY A 12 -1.68 0.91 17.61
N ARG A 13 -0.91 1.46 16.67
CA ARG A 13 -1.36 2.60 15.84
C ARG A 13 -2.49 2.23 14.89
N ILE A 14 -2.46 1.02 14.34
CA ILE A 14 -3.53 0.53 13.46
C ILE A 14 -4.81 0.31 14.27
N ALA A 15 -4.71 -0.29 15.47
CA ALA A 15 -5.85 -0.50 16.36
C ALA A 15 -6.56 0.83 16.73
N LEU A 16 -5.79 1.87 17.07
CA LEU A 16 -6.31 3.23 17.28
C LEU A 16 -6.99 3.81 16.04
N ALA A 17 -6.33 3.70 14.88
CA ALA A 17 -6.84 4.26 13.63
C ALA A 17 -8.14 3.60 13.15
N CYS A 18 -8.31 2.30 13.45
CA CYS A 18 -9.54 1.56 13.19
C CYS A 18 -10.64 1.84 14.23
N GLY A 19 -10.32 2.54 15.33
CA GLY A 19 -11.25 2.81 16.42
C GLY A 19 -11.58 1.58 17.28
N TYR A 20 -10.74 0.54 17.23
CA TYR A 20 -10.92 -0.67 18.05
C TYR A 20 -10.43 -0.49 19.49
N CYS A 21 -9.61 0.53 19.73
CA CYS A 21 -9.24 0.95 21.07
C CYS A 21 -9.05 2.46 21.12
N ASP A 22 -9.03 3.01 22.32
CA ASP A 22 -8.58 4.38 22.58
C ASP A 22 -7.12 4.46 23.08
N GLU A 23 -6.62 5.68 23.28
CA GLU A 23 -5.23 5.93 23.72
C GLU A 23 -4.97 5.39 25.14
N ASP A 24 -5.96 5.45 26.02
CA ASP A 24 -5.85 5.00 27.41
C ASP A 24 -5.82 3.47 27.48
N GLU A 25 -6.65 2.79 26.70
CA GLU A 25 -6.70 1.34 26.54
C GLU A 25 -5.40 0.80 25.95
N LEU A 26 -4.87 1.45 24.90
CA LEU A 26 -3.60 1.07 24.31
C LEU A 26 -2.45 1.24 25.31
N MET A 27 -2.40 2.35 26.04
CA MET A 27 -1.36 2.59 27.05
C MET A 27 -1.40 1.55 28.17
N LYS A 28 -2.60 1.19 28.66
CA LYS A 28 -2.77 0.12 29.65
C LYS A 28 -2.25 -1.21 29.13
N ALA A 29 -2.56 -1.57 27.87
CA ALA A 29 -2.08 -2.81 27.27
C ALA A 29 -0.56 -2.85 27.13
N ILE A 30 0.07 -1.74 26.74
CA ILE A 30 1.54 -1.63 26.65
C ILE A 30 2.19 -1.78 28.02
N ASP A 31 1.62 -1.15 29.06
CA ASP A 31 2.13 -1.27 30.42
C ASP A 31 2.01 -2.70 30.97
N VAL A 32 0.91 -3.39 30.68
CA VAL A 32 0.72 -4.80 31.04
C VAL A 32 1.72 -5.69 30.32
N GLN A 33 1.94 -5.48 29.02
CA GLN A 33 2.92 -6.22 28.23
C GLN A 33 4.34 -6.04 28.79
N ARG A 34 4.73 -4.80 29.14
CA ARG A 34 6.06 -4.49 29.70
C ARG A 34 6.32 -5.11 31.06
N ARG A 35 5.27 -5.30 31.87
CA ARG A 35 5.35 -5.91 33.20
C ARG A 35 5.26 -7.43 33.17
N SER A 36 5.01 -8.02 31.99
CA SER A 36 4.98 -9.47 31.84
C SER A 36 6.41 -9.99 31.66
N ASP A 37 6.77 -11.00 32.44
CA ASP A 37 8.09 -11.65 32.36
C ASP A 37 8.28 -12.46 31.07
N GLU A 38 7.17 -12.82 30.41
CA GLU A 38 7.16 -13.42 29.08
C GLU A 38 6.98 -12.35 28.00
N HIS A 39 7.71 -12.46 26.89
CA HIS A 39 7.55 -11.57 25.73
C HIS A 39 6.22 -11.89 25.01
N ARG A 40 5.12 -11.41 25.57
CA ARG A 40 3.77 -11.58 25.00
C ARG A 40 3.55 -10.53 23.91
N HIS A 41 2.88 -10.90 22.83
CA HIS A 41 2.48 -9.94 21.78
C HIS A 41 1.36 -9.01 22.27
N LEU A 42 1.43 -7.73 21.94
CA LEU A 42 0.51 -6.68 22.40
C LEU A 42 -0.92 -7.00 21.96
N GLY A 43 -1.10 -7.48 20.72
CA GLY A 43 -2.41 -7.90 20.23
C GLY A 43 -3.07 -8.97 21.09
N ARG A 44 -2.29 -9.90 21.67
CA ARG A 44 -2.84 -10.90 22.59
C ARG A 44 -3.16 -10.32 23.96
N VAL A 45 -2.31 -9.42 24.46
CA VAL A 45 -2.57 -8.68 25.71
C VAL A 45 -3.85 -7.85 25.59
N MET A 46 -4.09 -7.21 24.44
CA MET A 46 -5.31 -6.43 24.19
C MET A 46 -6.57 -7.29 24.15
N ILE A 47 -6.51 -8.53 23.61
CA ILE A 47 -7.62 -9.49 23.72
C ILE A 47 -7.87 -9.89 25.18
N ASP A 48 -6.82 -10.23 25.92
CA ASP A 48 -6.97 -10.67 27.31
C ASP A 48 -7.54 -9.56 28.21
N LEU A 49 -7.28 -8.29 27.88
CA LEU A 49 -7.85 -7.12 28.54
C LEU A 49 -9.28 -6.79 28.08
N GLY A 50 -9.81 -7.50 27.09
CA GLY A 50 -11.13 -7.23 26.50
C GLY A 50 -11.19 -5.96 25.64
N VAL A 51 -10.03 -5.41 25.26
CA VAL A 51 -9.93 -4.21 24.41
C VAL A 51 -10.19 -4.57 22.94
N LEU A 52 -9.76 -5.75 22.49
CA LEU A 52 -9.98 -6.24 21.13
C LEU A 52 -10.73 -7.57 21.12
N GLY A 53 -11.57 -7.77 20.11
CA GLY A 53 -12.07 -9.08 19.68
C GLY A 53 -11.09 -9.83 18.77
N GLU A 54 -11.33 -11.13 18.56
CA GLU A 54 -10.49 -11.95 17.66
C GLU A 54 -10.55 -11.48 16.20
N ASP A 55 -11.72 -11.07 15.70
CA ASP A 55 -11.88 -10.56 14.33
C ASP A 55 -11.17 -9.21 14.12
N GLU A 56 -11.15 -8.36 15.15
CA GLU A 56 -10.46 -7.08 15.15
C GLU A 56 -8.94 -7.28 15.15
N LEU A 57 -8.43 -8.22 15.95
CA LEU A 57 -7.03 -8.63 15.93
C LEU A 57 -6.61 -9.11 14.53
N LEU A 58 -7.40 -9.99 13.90
CA LEU A 58 -7.12 -10.48 12.54
C LEU A 58 -7.10 -9.34 11.52
N THR A 59 -8.00 -8.38 11.64
CA THR A 59 -8.06 -7.20 10.78
C THR A 59 -6.82 -6.32 10.94
N VAL A 60 -6.41 -6.03 12.18
CA VAL A 60 -5.20 -5.25 12.47
C VAL A 60 -3.95 -5.95 11.91
N LEU A 61 -3.83 -7.28 12.08
CA LEU A 61 -2.72 -8.07 11.53
C LEU A 61 -2.71 -8.10 10.00
N ALA A 62 -3.88 -8.15 9.35
CA ALA A 62 -4.00 -8.10 7.89
C ALA A 62 -3.54 -6.74 7.34
N ILE A 63 -3.99 -5.64 7.96
CA ILE A 63 -3.55 -4.28 7.62
C ILE A 63 -2.03 -4.14 7.86
N GLN A 64 -1.52 -4.66 8.97
CA GLN A 64 -0.09 -4.63 9.28
C GLN A 64 0.75 -5.39 8.23
N ARG A 65 0.29 -6.56 7.76
CA ARG A 65 0.95 -7.33 6.68
C ARG A 65 0.89 -6.59 5.34
N GLU A 66 -0.26 -6.04 4.97
CA GLU A 66 -0.40 -5.25 3.74
C GLU A 66 0.49 -4.00 3.79
N ASN A 67 0.59 -3.37 4.95
CA ASN A 67 1.46 -2.22 5.19
C ASN A 67 2.93 -2.59 5.06
N ARG A 68 3.41 -3.72 5.61
CA ARG A 68 4.81 -4.14 5.45
C ARG A 68 5.15 -4.39 3.97
N ALA A 69 4.27 -5.06 3.23
CA ALA A 69 4.44 -5.28 1.79
C ALA A 69 4.49 -3.96 0.99
N ARG A 70 3.87 -2.89 1.49
CA ARG A 70 3.85 -1.55 0.89
C ARG A 70 4.87 -0.58 1.47
N GLU A 71 5.38 -0.79 2.67
CA GLU A 71 6.45 0.00 3.28
C GLU A 71 7.79 -0.34 2.64
N GLU A 72 7.94 -1.59 2.17
CA GLU A 72 9.02 -2.04 1.27
C GLU A 72 8.94 -1.41 -0.14
N LEU A 73 8.05 -0.44 -0.40
CA LEU A 73 8.11 0.39 -1.61
C LEU A 73 9.44 1.18 -1.61
N SER A 74 10.41 0.58 -2.28
CA SER A 74 11.77 1.08 -2.49
C SER A 74 11.79 2.55 -2.94
N TYR A 75 12.88 3.27 -2.67
CA TYR A 75 13.15 4.62 -3.22
C TYR A 75 12.75 4.79 -4.70
N PRO A 76 13.01 3.81 -5.60
CA PRO A 76 12.48 3.80 -6.96
C PRO A 76 10.98 4.04 -7.12
N VAL A 77 10.13 3.54 -6.22
CA VAL A 77 8.67 3.74 -6.29
C VAL A 77 8.32 5.19 -5.95
N ARG A 78 8.98 5.78 -4.95
CA ARG A 78 8.81 7.21 -4.62
C ARG A 78 9.26 8.09 -5.78
N GLN A 79 10.37 7.73 -6.42
CA GLN A 79 10.89 8.42 -7.59
C GLN A 79 9.96 8.28 -8.81
N MET A 80 9.37 7.10 -9.03
CA MET A 80 8.36 6.88 -10.07
C MET A 80 7.10 7.71 -9.83
N GLY A 81 6.66 7.85 -8.58
CA GLY A 81 5.56 8.74 -8.20
C GLY A 81 5.86 10.20 -8.55
N ALA A 82 7.06 10.70 -8.22
CA ALA A 82 7.48 12.05 -8.58
C ALA A 82 7.50 12.28 -10.10
N MET A 83 7.95 11.29 -10.88
CA MET A 83 7.95 11.35 -12.34
C MET A 83 6.52 11.33 -12.92
N LEU A 84 5.60 10.53 -12.36
CA LEU A 84 4.19 10.52 -12.76
C LEU A 84 3.56 11.90 -12.56
N GLY A 85 3.76 12.51 -11.39
CA GLY A 85 3.26 13.86 -11.11
C GLY A 85 3.83 14.92 -12.06
N ALA A 86 5.12 14.83 -12.39
CA ALA A 86 5.76 15.75 -13.34
C ALA A 86 5.17 15.62 -14.76
N LEU A 87 4.96 14.39 -15.25
CA LEU A 87 4.35 14.14 -16.55
C LEU A 87 2.90 14.62 -16.61
N ALA A 88 2.13 14.42 -15.53
CA ALA A 88 0.74 14.89 -15.46
C ALA A 88 0.64 16.42 -15.60
N VAL A 89 1.58 17.16 -15.01
CA VAL A 89 1.70 18.62 -15.17
C VAL A 89 2.14 18.99 -16.59
N GLN A 90 3.13 18.29 -17.14
CA GLN A 90 3.60 18.53 -18.51
C GLN A 90 2.50 18.32 -19.56
N ARG A 91 1.61 17.34 -19.34
CA ARG A 91 0.44 17.07 -20.19
C ARG A 91 -0.71 18.07 -19.99
N GLY A 92 -0.62 18.96 -19.01
CA GLY A 92 -1.67 19.91 -18.66
C GLY A 92 -2.90 19.27 -18.02
N TRP A 93 -2.81 18.03 -17.54
CA TRP A 93 -3.92 17.32 -16.90
C TRP A 93 -4.13 17.73 -15.44
N CYS A 94 -3.08 18.20 -14.78
CA CYS A 94 -3.16 18.79 -13.44
C CYS A 94 -2.19 19.96 -13.28
N LYS A 95 -2.43 20.83 -12.30
CA LYS A 95 -1.51 21.90 -11.94
C LYS A 95 -0.44 21.37 -11.00
N ARG A 96 0.69 22.08 -10.91
CA ARG A 96 1.75 21.76 -9.94
C ARG A 96 1.23 21.72 -8.50
N ASN A 97 0.33 22.64 -8.14
CA ASN A 97 -0.29 22.68 -6.80
C ASN A 97 -1.11 21.41 -6.52
N ASP A 98 -1.83 20.89 -7.52
CA ASP A 98 -2.62 19.67 -7.37
C ASP A 98 -1.74 18.46 -7.02
N VAL A 99 -0.56 18.37 -7.63
CA VAL A 99 0.42 17.32 -7.34
C VAL A 99 0.98 17.45 -5.93
N LEU A 100 1.33 18.67 -5.51
CA LEU A 100 1.84 18.94 -4.16
C LEU A 100 0.80 18.57 -3.09
N GLU A 101 -0.46 18.98 -3.26
CA GLU A 101 -1.57 18.59 -2.38
C GLU A 101 -1.70 17.06 -2.26
N CYS A 102 -1.56 16.33 -3.38
CA CYS A 102 -1.63 14.87 -3.37
C CYS A 102 -0.42 14.22 -2.67
N ILE A 103 0.78 14.81 -2.78
CA ILE A 103 1.98 14.33 -2.07
C ILE A 103 1.84 14.56 -0.57
N GLU A 104 1.33 15.72 -0.15
CA GLU A 104 1.06 16.03 1.26
C GLU A 104 0.02 15.07 1.84
N GLU A 105 -1.07 14.81 1.11
CA GLU A 105 -2.08 13.85 1.53
C GLU A 105 -1.52 12.42 1.59
N GLN A 106 -0.72 12.02 0.61
CA GLN A 106 -0.03 10.73 0.63
C GLN A 106 0.85 10.61 1.89
N ALA A 107 1.60 11.65 2.25
CA ALA A 107 2.43 11.67 3.45
C ALA A 107 1.58 11.64 4.73
N ARG A 108 0.43 12.32 4.75
CA ARG A 108 -0.52 12.27 5.87
C ARG A 108 -1.09 10.86 6.06
N LEU A 109 -1.50 10.21 4.96
CA LEU A 109 -1.99 8.83 4.97
C LEU A 109 -0.90 7.85 5.43
N GLN A 110 0.34 8.03 4.98
CA GLN A 110 1.48 7.24 5.46
C GLN A 110 1.72 7.40 6.97
N LYS A 111 1.56 8.61 7.53
CA LYS A 111 1.61 8.79 8.99
C LYS A 111 0.54 7.97 9.70
N LEU A 112 -0.62 7.73 9.08
CA LEU A 112 -1.67 6.85 9.60
C LEU A 112 -1.45 5.37 9.24
N SER A 113 -0.27 5.01 8.72
CA SER A 113 0.03 3.66 8.23
C SER A 113 -0.89 3.23 7.09
N LEU A 114 -1.33 4.17 6.24
CA LEU A 114 -2.09 3.90 5.03
C LEU A 114 -1.21 4.22 3.81
N TYR A 115 -0.75 3.18 3.12
CA TYR A 115 0.20 3.32 2.03
C TYR A 115 -0.50 3.27 0.67
N PHE A 116 -0.62 4.41 0.02
CA PHE A 116 -1.12 4.55 -1.35
C PHE A 116 0.00 5.01 -2.28
N ARG A 117 -0.03 4.58 -3.55
CA ARG A 117 0.79 5.15 -4.62
C ARG A 117 0.25 6.53 -4.99
N LEU A 118 1.13 7.41 -5.48
CA LEU A 118 0.71 8.78 -5.80
C LEU A 118 -0.42 8.79 -6.83
N GLY A 119 -0.36 7.93 -7.85
CA GLY A 119 -1.45 7.79 -8.83
C GLY A 119 -2.80 7.39 -8.21
N GLU A 120 -2.81 6.54 -7.18
CA GLU A 120 -4.04 6.17 -6.45
C GLU A 120 -4.63 7.38 -5.71
N VAL A 121 -3.76 8.18 -5.06
CA VAL A 121 -4.17 9.41 -4.37
C VAL A 121 -4.68 10.46 -5.35
N MET A 122 -4.01 10.63 -6.50
CA MET A 122 -4.44 11.59 -7.53
C MET A 122 -5.81 11.24 -8.12
N VAL A 123 -6.11 9.94 -8.28
CA VAL A 123 -7.43 9.48 -8.73
C VAL A 123 -8.49 9.68 -7.66
N SER A 124 -8.23 9.31 -6.41
CA SER A 124 -9.20 9.48 -5.32
C SER A 124 -9.52 10.94 -5.03
N ARG A 125 -8.56 11.85 -5.28
CA ARG A 125 -8.72 13.31 -5.20
C ARG A 125 -9.36 13.95 -6.45
N GLY A 126 -9.68 13.15 -7.48
CA GLY A 126 -10.26 13.63 -8.73
C GLY A 126 -9.30 14.47 -9.58
N LYS A 127 -7.99 14.40 -9.34
CA LYS A 127 -6.97 15.13 -10.11
C LYS A 127 -6.56 14.41 -11.39
N LEU A 128 -6.74 13.09 -11.44
CA LEU A 128 -6.54 12.26 -12.63
C LEU A 128 -7.62 11.19 -12.73
N THR A 129 -7.86 10.68 -13.93
CA THR A 129 -8.66 9.46 -14.16
C THR A 129 -7.78 8.21 -14.16
N ASN A 130 -8.40 7.03 -14.04
CA ASN A 130 -7.68 5.75 -14.17
C ASN A 130 -6.97 5.64 -15.53
N ASP A 131 -7.63 6.07 -16.60
CA ASP A 131 -7.06 6.06 -17.96
C ASP A 131 -5.86 7.00 -18.09
N GLN A 132 -5.92 8.19 -17.49
CA GLN A 132 -4.80 9.13 -17.48
C GLN A 132 -3.60 8.56 -16.71
N VAL A 133 -3.82 7.97 -15.53
CA VAL A 133 -2.75 7.30 -14.79
C VAL A 133 -2.17 6.13 -15.60
N SER A 134 -3.01 5.30 -16.22
CA SER A 134 -2.54 4.21 -17.08
C SER A 134 -1.71 4.74 -18.26
N ALA A 135 -2.11 5.85 -18.88
CA ALA A 135 -1.37 6.47 -19.97
C ALA A 135 0.02 6.96 -19.50
N LEU A 136 0.10 7.63 -18.34
CA LEU A 136 1.37 8.07 -17.77
C LEU A 136 2.30 6.90 -17.44
N LEU A 137 1.76 5.82 -16.87
CA LEU A 137 2.52 4.61 -16.59
C LEU A 137 3.07 3.99 -17.88
N ASN A 138 2.26 3.94 -18.95
CA ASN A 138 2.68 3.43 -20.25
C ASN A 138 3.86 4.24 -20.83
N GLU A 139 3.84 5.57 -20.68
CA GLU A 139 4.96 6.45 -21.08
C GLU A 139 6.25 6.15 -20.30
N GLN A 140 6.13 5.68 -19.07
CA GLN A 140 7.24 5.23 -18.24
C GLN A 140 7.64 3.77 -18.52
N LYS A 141 7.11 3.16 -19.59
CA LYS A 141 7.28 1.73 -19.93
C LYS A 141 6.77 0.81 -18.83
N ILE A 142 5.72 1.20 -18.11
CA ILE A 142 5.06 0.40 -17.09
C ILE A 142 3.66 0.06 -17.58
N ARG A 143 3.32 -1.22 -17.63
CA ARG A 143 1.98 -1.69 -18.03
C ARG A 143 1.28 -2.31 -16.84
N ILE A 144 0.00 -1.99 -16.65
CA ILE A 144 -0.85 -2.72 -15.70
C ILE A 144 -1.34 -3.98 -16.41
N LEU A 145 -1.00 -5.14 -15.86
CA LEU A 145 -1.57 -6.43 -16.26
C LEU A 145 -2.47 -6.98 -15.16
N GLY A 146 -3.53 -7.67 -15.55
CA GLY A 146 -4.47 -8.33 -14.66
C GLY A 146 -4.40 -9.85 -14.78
N CYS A 147 -4.55 -10.56 -13.66
CA CYS A 147 -4.76 -11.99 -13.67
C CYS A 147 -6.25 -12.29 -13.92
N PRO A 148 -6.61 -13.12 -14.91
CA PRO A 148 -8.01 -13.47 -15.16
C PRO A 148 -8.59 -14.39 -14.08
N ASP A 149 -7.76 -15.10 -13.31
CA ASP A 149 -8.21 -16.11 -12.36
C ASP A 149 -8.31 -15.58 -10.93
N CYS A 150 -7.24 -14.96 -10.41
CA CYS A 150 -7.22 -14.42 -9.04
C CYS A 150 -7.51 -12.92 -8.96
N PHE A 151 -7.78 -12.27 -10.11
CA PHE A 151 -8.12 -10.86 -10.25
C PHE A 151 -7.08 -9.86 -9.72
N SER A 152 -5.90 -10.33 -9.33
CA SER A 152 -4.79 -9.48 -8.89
C SER A 152 -4.21 -8.71 -10.08
N GLN A 153 -3.90 -7.43 -9.85
CA GLN A 153 -3.27 -6.56 -10.84
C GLN A 153 -1.83 -6.26 -10.47
N TYR A 154 -0.96 -6.10 -11.46
CA TYR A 154 0.47 -5.84 -11.27
C TYR A 154 0.96 -4.77 -12.23
N ASN A 155 1.83 -3.88 -11.72
CA ASN A 155 2.62 -3.01 -12.58
C ASN A 155 3.81 -3.82 -13.14
N VAL A 156 3.90 -3.99 -14.44
CA VAL A 156 5.00 -4.69 -15.11
C VAL A 156 5.90 -3.67 -15.79
N GLN A 157 7.16 -3.60 -15.37
CA GLN A 157 8.15 -2.67 -15.92
C GLN A 157 8.86 -3.28 -17.13
N GLY A 158 8.93 -2.52 -18.23
CA GLY A 158 9.62 -2.93 -19.45
C GLY A 158 8.87 -4.00 -20.26
N TYR A 159 7.55 -4.13 -20.04
CA TYR A 159 6.69 -5.10 -20.72
C TYR A 159 6.80 -4.97 -22.24
N ALA A 160 7.05 -6.10 -22.90
CA ALA A 160 6.92 -6.26 -24.35
C ALA A 160 5.65 -7.04 -24.69
N GLU A 161 5.01 -6.76 -25.84
CA GLU A 161 3.70 -7.34 -26.18
C GLU A 161 3.72 -8.88 -26.36
N ASP A 162 4.88 -9.44 -26.62
CA ASP A 162 5.16 -10.87 -26.77
C ASP A 162 5.62 -11.56 -25.47
N GLU A 163 5.75 -10.82 -24.37
CA GLU A 163 6.24 -11.35 -23.09
C GLU A 163 5.12 -12.01 -22.28
N VAL A 164 5.31 -13.28 -21.92
CA VAL A 164 4.43 -13.99 -20.99
C VAL A 164 4.89 -13.76 -19.56
N VAL A 165 4.08 -13.03 -18.78
CA VAL A 165 4.34 -12.77 -17.37
C VAL A 165 3.35 -13.56 -16.52
N ASN A 166 3.85 -14.47 -15.68
CA ASN A 166 2.98 -15.29 -14.82
C ASN A 166 2.62 -14.55 -13.52
N CYS A 167 1.38 -14.75 -13.06
CA CYS A 167 0.90 -14.20 -11.81
C CYS A 167 1.69 -14.76 -10.61
N PRO A 168 2.32 -13.92 -9.77
CA PRO A 168 3.01 -14.38 -8.57
C PRO A 168 2.12 -15.08 -7.55
N ASN A 169 0.81 -14.82 -7.58
CA ASN A 169 -0.14 -15.36 -6.61
C ASN A 169 -0.66 -16.76 -6.99
N CYS A 170 -0.85 -17.03 -8.28
CA CYS A 170 -1.50 -18.28 -8.74
C CYS A 170 -0.85 -18.95 -9.95
N GLY A 171 0.18 -18.35 -10.55
CA GLY A 171 0.92 -18.90 -11.69
C GLY A 171 0.30 -18.69 -13.07
N VAL A 172 -0.95 -18.24 -13.16
CA VAL A 172 -1.67 -18.03 -14.42
C VAL A 172 -1.08 -16.84 -15.20
N PRO A 173 -0.93 -16.91 -16.53
CA PRO A 173 -0.46 -15.79 -17.35
C PRO A 173 -1.30 -14.53 -17.17
N LEU A 174 -0.64 -13.41 -16.91
CA LEU A 174 -1.26 -12.10 -16.81
C LEU A 174 -1.64 -11.60 -18.21
N ILE A 175 -2.74 -10.87 -18.30
CA ILE A 175 -3.25 -10.30 -19.55
C ILE A 175 -3.33 -8.78 -19.48
N VAL A 176 -3.19 -8.10 -20.61
CA VAL A 176 -3.48 -6.67 -20.73
C VAL A 176 -5.00 -6.49 -20.64
N PRO A 177 -5.53 -5.78 -19.62
CA PRO A 177 -6.96 -5.55 -19.53
C PRO A 177 -7.42 -4.61 -20.65
N LYS A 178 -8.64 -4.84 -21.18
CA LYS A 178 -9.26 -3.95 -22.19
C LYS A 178 -9.45 -2.51 -21.68
N SER A 179 -9.66 -2.37 -20.36
CA SER A 179 -9.84 -1.10 -19.66
C SER A 179 -9.30 -1.22 -18.24
N VAL A 180 -8.59 -0.20 -17.75
CA VAL A 180 -8.13 -0.14 -16.36
C VAL A 180 -9.23 0.45 -15.49
N GLN A 181 -10.00 -0.42 -14.84
CA GLN A 181 -11.12 -0.01 -13.96
C GLN A 181 -10.64 0.66 -12.66
N ASN A 182 -9.45 0.28 -12.19
CA ASN A 182 -8.76 0.94 -11.09
C ASN A 182 -7.24 0.77 -11.24
N VAL A 183 -6.48 1.72 -10.70
CA VAL A 183 -5.01 1.74 -10.77
C VAL A 183 -4.33 1.09 -9.56
N ARG A 184 -5.10 0.42 -8.68
CA ARG A 184 -4.57 -0.28 -7.51
C ARG A 184 -3.99 -1.62 -7.96
N VAL A 185 -2.73 -1.83 -7.62
CA VAL A 185 -1.99 -3.05 -7.96
C VAL A 185 -1.41 -3.71 -6.72
N ALA A 186 -1.37 -5.04 -6.72
CA ALA A 186 -0.81 -5.88 -5.68
C ALA A 186 0.71 -5.72 -5.55
N GLY A 187 1.40 -5.42 -6.66
CA GLY A 187 2.84 -5.23 -6.66
C GLY A 187 3.40 -4.70 -7.97
N THR A 188 4.71 -4.56 -8.02
CA THR A 188 5.47 -4.21 -9.23
C THR A 188 6.39 -5.36 -9.60
N LEU A 189 6.29 -5.84 -10.83
CA LEU A 189 7.15 -6.87 -11.42
C LEU A 189 8.18 -6.20 -12.31
N LYS A 190 9.45 -6.61 -12.15
CA LYS A 190 10.55 -6.18 -13.01
C LYS A 190 10.85 -7.29 -14.00
N ARG A 191 11.08 -6.92 -15.26
CA ARG A 191 11.66 -7.84 -16.23
C ARG A 191 13.00 -8.36 -15.68
N GLN A 192 13.16 -9.68 -15.62
CA GLN A 192 14.48 -10.27 -15.40
C GLN A 192 15.29 -10.05 -16.68
N ALA A 193 16.38 -9.30 -16.57
CA ALA A 193 17.33 -9.21 -17.67
C ALA A 193 17.97 -10.59 -17.82
N HIS A 194 17.65 -11.28 -18.92
CA HIS A 194 18.46 -12.37 -19.43
C HIS A 194 19.66 -11.80 -20.18
#